data_AF-A0A2T2WKN3-F1
#
_entry.id   AF-A0A2T2WKN3-F1
#
_cell.length_a   1.000
_cell.length_b   1.000
_cell.length_c   1.000
_cell.angle_alpha   90.00
_cell.angle_beta   90.00
_cell.angle_gamma   90.00
#
_symmetry.space_group_name_H-M   'P 1'
#
loop_
_entity.id
_entity.type
_entity.pdbx_description
1 polymer ?
#
loop_
_entity_poly.entity_id
_entity_poly.type
_entity_poly.pdbx_seq_one_letter_code
_entity_poly.pdbx_strand_id
1 'polypeptide(L)'
;MVEQRSPVLQWGMQVNDAVHAFEALVEARWALDAAVGRLDSVAAAAEELTAAVGALADEQGTLEGTLESASGQLGQWEQLEAALEAEQATQAADVTRVVDTVDQLTAQVVKVGSMVQVVTDVADATNLLALNAAIEAARAGEAGRGFAVVADEVRALAQRTKTATKDAMAVLAEVTDSTHQTQTALDAARQQMDQVQQESASTWAMLTQLRDQWTAVVPLVARSLEAVEQQRLALNQVANDLTVLQTALHASSDAFAKATQYLSESVEEAEANRQEVLATNPDLPGGMRLKVAVTDHRLWRYHLYRAFLGEKTIDPVQAGDPHRCRLGQWLDHGASAADSIYALVMRQHQQFHQQTAELAGRMQAGQARDSTALANWLELGRDLSKTLEDWARTLDRAAIGKG
;
A
#
# COMPACT_ATOMS: atom_id res chain seq x y z
N MET A 1 31.44 -72.88 8.96
CA MET A 1 30.03 -73.06 8.57
C MET A 1 29.30 -71.80 8.99
N VAL A 2 28.76 -71.07 8.02
CA VAL A 2 28.00 -69.83 8.24
C VAL A 2 26.82 -70.16 9.15
N GLU A 3 26.71 -69.49 10.29
CA GLU A 3 25.51 -69.53 11.14
C GLU A 3 24.31 -69.11 10.28
N GLN A 4 23.53 -70.08 9.82
CA GLN A 4 22.17 -69.79 9.37
C GLN A 4 21.43 -69.30 10.63
N ARG A 5 21.24 -67.98 10.71
CA ARG A 5 20.41 -67.36 11.75
C ARG A 5 19.06 -68.09 11.77
N SER A 6 18.57 -68.42 12.96
CA SER A 6 17.23 -69.01 13.13
C SER A 6 16.21 -68.19 12.32
N PRO A 7 15.29 -68.83 11.57
CA PRO A 7 14.26 -68.13 10.79
C PRO A 7 13.54 -67.03 11.58
N VAL A 8 13.32 -67.24 12.89
CA VAL A 8 12.75 -66.27 13.86
C VAL A 8 13.54 -64.94 13.90
N LEU A 9 14.86 -65.00 13.78
CA LEU A 9 15.71 -63.81 13.76
C LEU A 9 15.65 -63.08 12.42
N GLN A 10 15.45 -63.80 11.31
CA GLN A 10 15.47 -63.21 9.97
C GLN A 10 14.23 -62.36 9.69
N TRP A 11 13.02 -62.91 9.86
CA TRP A 11 11.79 -62.11 9.67
C TRP A 11 11.60 -61.09 10.79
N GLY A 12 12.07 -61.38 12.01
CA GLY A 12 12.06 -60.42 13.12
C GLY A 12 12.88 -59.15 12.84
N MET A 13 14.00 -59.28 12.13
CA MET A 13 14.79 -58.15 11.63
C MET A 13 14.10 -57.44 10.46
N GLN A 14 13.55 -58.19 9.50
CA GLN A 14 12.83 -57.60 8.36
C GLN A 14 11.64 -56.74 8.80
N VAL A 15 10.82 -57.23 9.75
CA VAL A 15 9.72 -56.45 10.34
C VAL A 15 10.25 -55.22 11.08
N ASN A 16 11.37 -55.34 11.80
CA ASN A 16 11.97 -54.21 12.50
C ASN A 16 12.39 -53.09 11.53
N ASP A 17 13.11 -53.45 10.48
CA ASP A 17 13.60 -52.49 9.48
C ASP A 17 12.43 -51.83 8.74
N ALA A 18 11.40 -52.60 8.40
CA ALA A 18 10.20 -52.06 7.78
C ALA A 18 9.43 -51.12 8.71
N VAL A 19 9.28 -51.45 10.00
CA VAL A 19 8.63 -50.57 10.99
C VAL A 19 9.38 -49.25 11.14
N HIS A 20 10.71 -49.25 11.15
CA HIS A 20 11.49 -48.01 11.15
C HIS A 20 11.31 -47.20 9.86
N ALA A 21 11.24 -47.87 8.70
CA ALA A 21 10.96 -47.18 7.45
C ALA A 21 9.56 -46.56 7.41
N PHE A 22 8.54 -47.26 7.93
CA PHE A 22 7.19 -46.71 8.08
C PHE A 22 7.14 -45.54 9.07
N GLU A 23 7.89 -45.59 10.16
CA GLU A 23 8.02 -44.49 11.12
C GLU A 23 8.44 -43.19 10.40
N ALA A 24 9.51 -43.28 9.60
CA ALA A 24 9.99 -42.16 8.80
C ALA A 24 9.00 -41.71 7.72
N LEU A 25 8.27 -42.64 7.10
CA LEU A 25 7.24 -42.31 6.10
C LEU A 25 6.04 -41.58 6.69
N VAL A 26 5.57 -41.97 7.88
CA VAL A 26 4.45 -41.29 8.56
C VAL A 26 4.85 -39.84 8.87
N GLU A 27 6.05 -39.64 9.43
CA GLU A 27 6.59 -38.31 9.72
C GLU A 27 6.70 -37.46 8.46
N ALA A 28 7.34 -38.01 7.41
CA ALA A 28 7.51 -37.30 6.15
C ALA A 28 6.17 -36.98 5.46
N ARG A 29 5.18 -37.88 5.53
CA ARG A 29 3.86 -37.66 4.94
C ARG A 29 3.10 -36.54 5.66
N TRP A 30 3.15 -36.49 6.98
CA TRP A 30 2.50 -35.44 7.75
C TRP A 30 3.17 -34.08 7.52
N ALA A 31 4.49 -34.04 7.42
CA ALA A 31 5.22 -32.84 7.01
C ALA A 31 4.85 -32.38 5.59
N LEU A 32 4.69 -33.31 4.65
CA LEU A 32 4.27 -33.02 3.28
C LEU A 32 2.86 -32.41 3.23
N ASP A 33 1.89 -33.01 3.91
CA ASP A 33 0.51 -32.50 3.93
C ASP A 33 0.45 -31.09 4.54
N ALA A 34 1.27 -30.81 5.57
CA ALA A 34 1.41 -29.46 6.13
C ALA A 34 2.05 -28.47 5.14
N ALA A 35 3.05 -28.91 4.36
CA ALA A 35 3.68 -28.09 3.33
C ALA A 35 2.70 -27.72 2.20
N VAL A 36 1.85 -28.67 1.78
CA VAL A 36 0.78 -28.42 0.78
C VAL A 36 -0.19 -27.35 1.27
N GLY A 37 -0.71 -27.47 2.50
CA GLY A 37 -1.64 -26.46 3.04
C GLY A 37 -1.01 -25.06 3.17
N ARG A 38 0.28 -24.98 3.49
CA ARG A 38 1.01 -23.70 3.48
C ARG A 38 1.17 -23.15 2.07
N LEU A 39 1.42 -23.99 1.08
CA LEU A 39 1.57 -23.59 -0.31
C LEU A 39 0.28 -22.96 -0.85
N ASP A 40 -0.88 -23.57 -0.59
CA ASP A 40 -2.19 -23.03 -0.99
C ASP A 40 -2.43 -21.64 -0.40
N SER A 41 -2.06 -21.43 0.87
CA SER A 41 -2.17 -20.12 1.51
C SER A 41 -1.23 -19.08 0.89
N VAL A 42 -0.01 -19.46 0.49
CA VAL A 42 0.93 -18.54 -0.18
C VAL A 42 0.44 -18.23 -1.60
N ALA A 43 -0.14 -19.20 -2.30
CA ALA A 43 -0.73 -18.99 -3.62
C ALA A 43 -1.90 -17.99 -3.58
N ALA A 44 -2.83 -18.15 -2.64
CA ALA A 44 -3.91 -17.19 -2.44
C ALA A 44 -3.39 -15.77 -2.15
N ALA A 45 -2.40 -15.65 -1.27
CA ALA A 45 -1.78 -14.35 -0.97
C ALA A 45 -1.06 -13.74 -2.19
N ALA A 46 -0.42 -14.56 -3.04
CA ALA A 46 0.23 -14.11 -4.25
C ALA A 46 -0.78 -13.62 -5.32
N GLU A 47 -1.94 -14.27 -5.43
CA GLU A 47 -3.03 -13.82 -6.29
C GLU A 47 -3.61 -12.47 -5.83
N GLU A 48 -3.87 -12.31 -4.53
CA GLU A 48 -4.32 -11.03 -3.96
C GLU A 48 -3.31 -9.91 -4.19
N LEU A 49 -2.01 -10.17 -3.99
CA LEU A 49 -0.95 -9.21 -4.27
C LEU A 49 -0.86 -8.85 -5.74
N THR A 50 -1.08 -9.80 -6.65
CA THR A 50 -1.09 -9.57 -8.09
C THR A 50 -2.23 -8.63 -8.48
N ALA A 51 -3.42 -8.84 -7.93
CA ALA A 51 -4.55 -7.94 -8.14
C ALA A 51 -4.29 -6.53 -7.58
N ALA A 52 -3.69 -6.44 -6.39
CA ALA A 52 -3.34 -5.15 -5.77
C ALA A 52 -2.31 -4.37 -6.59
N VAL A 53 -1.26 -5.03 -7.10
CA VAL A 53 -0.26 -4.40 -7.98
C VAL A 53 -0.88 -3.95 -9.30
N GLY A 54 -1.83 -4.72 -9.86
CA GLY A 54 -2.58 -4.32 -11.04
C GLY A 54 -3.40 -3.04 -10.82
N ALA A 55 -4.16 -2.97 -9.72
CA ALA A 55 -4.92 -1.77 -9.37
C ALA A 55 -4.02 -0.55 -9.14
N LEU A 56 -2.84 -0.74 -8.54
CA LEU A 56 -1.87 0.33 -8.33
C LEU A 56 -1.29 0.85 -9.66
N ALA A 57 -1.08 -0.01 -10.65
CA ALA A 57 -0.67 0.39 -11.99
C ALA A 57 -1.73 1.25 -12.69
N ASP A 58 -3.01 0.88 -12.58
CA ASP A 58 -4.12 1.66 -13.15
C ASP A 58 -4.25 3.05 -12.49
N GLU A 59 -4.09 3.11 -11.16
CA GLU A 59 -4.11 4.36 -10.40
C GLU A 59 -2.94 5.28 -10.82
N GLN A 60 -1.76 4.71 -11.05
CA GLN A 60 -0.61 5.47 -11.56
C GLN A 60 -0.83 6.02 -12.97
N GLY A 61 -1.43 5.26 -13.88
CA GLY A 61 -1.78 5.77 -15.21
C GLY A 61 -2.74 6.96 -15.15
N THR A 62 -3.69 6.92 -14.21
CA THR A 62 -4.59 8.07 -13.95
C THR A 62 -3.83 9.27 -13.39
N LEU A 63 -2.86 9.02 -12.52
CA LEU A 63 -2.01 10.05 -11.93
C LEU A 63 -1.10 10.72 -12.97
N GLU A 64 -0.51 9.96 -13.90
CA GLU A 64 0.25 10.49 -15.04
C GLU A 64 -0.60 11.43 -15.91
N GLY A 65 -1.82 11.02 -16.27
CA GLY A 65 -2.72 11.87 -17.04
C GLY A 65 -3.10 13.17 -16.31
N THR A 66 -3.25 13.09 -14.99
CA THR A 66 -3.50 14.28 -14.14
C THR A 66 -2.28 15.20 -14.10
N LEU A 67 -1.07 14.63 -13.98
CA LEU A 67 0.20 15.35 -14.05
C LEU A 67 0.39 16.10 -15.36
N GLU A 68 0.11 15.44 -16.48
CA GLU A 68 0.20 16.03 -17.82
C GLU A 68 -0.80 17.17 -17.99
N SER A 69 -2.06 16.97 -17.60
CA SER A 69 -3.10 17.99 -17.68
C SER A 69 -2.75 19.24 -16.87
N ALA A 70 -2.30 19.07 -15.63
CA ALA A 70 -1.91 20.18 -14.77
C ALA A 70 -0.63 20.87 -15.27
N SER A 71 0.33 20.13 -15.83
CA SER A 71 1.50 20.74 -16.48
C SER A 71 1.10 21.62 -17.67
N GLY A 72 0.11 21.18 -18.46
CA GLY A 72 -0.48 21.99 -19.52
C GLY A 72 -1.18 23.25 -19.00
N GLN A 73 -1.92 23.15 -17.88
CA GLN A 73 -2.57 24.31 -17.25
C GLN A 73 -1.54 25.31 -16.69
N LEU A 74 -0.46 24.84 -16.06
CA LEU A 74 0.64 25.68 -15.58
C LEU A 74 1.27 26.47 -16.73
N GLY A 75 1.49 25.84 -17.89
CA GLY A 75 1.99 26.53 -19.08
C GLY A 75 1.03 27.60 -19.63
N GLN A 76 -0.29 27.40 -19.49
CA GLN A 76 -1.27 28.43 -19.85
C GLN A 76 -1.24 29.61 -18.88
N TRP A 77 -0.96 29.38 -17.60
CA TRP A 77 -0.85 30.46 -16.61
C TRP A 77 0.35 31.37 -16.87
N GLU A 78 1.49 30.83 -17.28
CA GLU A 78 2.66 31.66 -17.65
C GLU A 78 2.35 32.61 -18.82
N GLN A 79 1.54 32.17 -19.78
CA GLN A 79 1.08 33.04 -20.87
C GLN A 79 0.10 34.12 -20.37
N LEU A 80 -0.77 33.77 -19.43
CA LEU A 80 -1.72 34.71 -18.82
C LEU A 80 -1.00 35.77 -17.98
N GLU A 81 0.04 35.39 -17.23
CA GLU A 81 0.90 36.30 -16.46
C GLU A 81 1.51 37.36 -17.35
N ALA A 82 2.21 36.94 -18.41
CA ALA A 82 2.83 37.84 -19.35
C ALA A 82 1.82 38.77 -20.03
N ALA A 83 0.62 38.27 -20.36
CA ALA A 83 -0.45 39.07 -20.95
C ALA A 83 -0.98 40.13 -19.96
N LEU A 84 -1.17 39.76 -18.68
CA LEU A 84 -1.66 40.67 -17.66
C LEU A 84 -0.63 41.76 -17.31
N GLU A 85 0.66 41.41 -17.23
CA GLU A 85 1.74 42.39 -17.04
C GLU A 85 1.78 43.41 -18.18
N ALA A 86 1.65 42.95 -19.43
CA ALA A 86 1.61 43.84 -20.60
C ALA A 86 0.39 44.78 -20.60
N GLU A 87 -0.78 44.27 -20.19
CA GLU A 87 -2.00 45.07 -20.06
C GLU A 87 -1.86 46.13 -18.96
N GLN A 88 -1.33 45.75 -17.79
CA GLN A 88 -1.08 46.68 -16.68
C GLN A 88 -0.09 47.79 -17.07
N ALA A 89 0.98 47.45 -17.79
CA ALA A 89 1.93 48.44 -18.31
C ALA A 89 1.27 49.41 -19.31
N THR A 90 0.38 48.90 -20.16
CA THR A 90 -0.37 49.71 -21.13
C THR A 90 -1.31 50.69 -20.43
N GLN A 91 -2.09 50.21 -19.46
CA GLN A 91 -2.98 51.06 -18.68
C GLN A 91 -2.21 52.15 -17.93
N ALA A 92 -1.03 51.83 -17.38
CA ALA A 92 -0.24 52.79 -16.61
C ALA A 92 0.28 53.92 -17.52
N ALA A 93 0.67 53.57 -18.76
CA ALA A 93 1.05 54.53 -19.78
C ALA A 93 -0.14 55.40 -20.21
N ASP A 94 -1.34 54.83 -20.34
CA ASP A 94 -2.55 55.56 -20.70
C ASP A 94 -2.96 56.57 -19.62
N VAL A 95 -2.97 56.17 -18.34
CA VAL A 95 -3.27 57.09 -17.22
C VAL A 95 -2.26 58.23 -17.18
N THR A 96 -0.97 57.94 -17.39
CA THR A 96 0.07 58.97 -17.48
C THR A 96 -0.22 59.97 -18.60
N ARG A 97 -0.60 59.48 -19.79
CA ARG A 97 -0.93 60.32 -20.95
C ARG A 97 -2.16 61.21 -20.70
N VAL A 98 -3.17 60.69 -20.00
CA VAL A 98 -4.37 61.46 -19.63
C VAL A 98 -4.00 62.56 -18.64
N VAL A 99 -3.15 62.28 -17.65
CA VAL A 99 -2.66 63.29 -16.70
C VAL A 99 -1.92 64.42 -17.42
N ASP A 100 -1.00 64.09 -18.33
CA ASP A 100 -0.29 65.11 -19.12
C ASP A 100 -1.26 65.99 -19.94
N THR A 101 -2.33 65.40 -20.46
CA THR A 101 -3.36 66.13 -21.22
C THR A 101 -4.17 67.06 -20.33
N VAL A 102 -4.53 66.62 -19.12
CA VAL A 102 -5.24 67.43 -18.11
C VAL A 102 -4.37 68.59 -17.62
N ASP A 103 -3.07 68.36 -17.42
CA ASP A 103 -2.11 69.41 -17.05
C ASP A 103 -2.00 70.49 -18.14
N GLN A 104 -1.92 70.06 -19.41
CA GLN A 104 -1.92 70.98 -20.55
C GLN A 104 -3.22 71.79 -20.65
N LEU A 105 -4.38 71.14 -20.45
CA LEU A 105 -5.68 71.82 -20.46
C LEU A 105 -5.76 72.86 -19.35
N THR A 106 -5.33 72.50 -18.14
CA THR A 106 -5.29 73.42 -16.99
C THR A 106 -4.43 74.65 -17.30
N ALA A 107 -3.24 74.47 -17.88
CA ALA A 107 -2.39 75.57 -18.29
C ALA A 107 -3.04 76.47 -19.38
N GLN A 108 -3.76 75.87 -20.33
CA GLN A 108 -4.49 76.62 -21.36
C GLN A 108 -5.64 77.44 -20.77
N VAL A 109 -6.42 76.86 -19.84
CA VAL A 109 -7.53 77.54 -19.15
C VAL A 109 -7.02 78.76 -18.38
N VAL A 110 -5.90 78.63 -17.66
CA VAL A 110 -5.25 79.76 -16.96
C VAL A 110 -4.87 80.87 -17.94
N LYS A 111 -4.28 80.52 -19.09
CA LYS A 111 -3.87 81.49 -20.12
C LYS A 111 -5.06 82.19 -20.77
N VAL A 112 -6.13 81.47 -21.08
CA VAL A 112 -7.37 82.06 -21.60
C VAL A 112 -8.00 82.97 -20.53
N GLY A 113 -7.96 82.54 -19.26
CA GLY A 113 -8.38 83.34 -18.12
C GLY A 113 -7.69 84.71 -18.08
N SER A 114 -6.36 84.74 -18.18
CA SER A 114 -5.61 86.00 -18.21
C SER A 114 -5.96 86.88 -19.42
N MET A 115 -6.23 86.28 -20.59
CA MET A 115 -6.63 87.03 -21.78
C MET A 115 -8.02 87.67 -21.61
N VAL A 116 -8.98 86.92 -21.07
CA VAL A 116 -10.34 87.44 -20.82
C VAL A 116 -10.29 88.57 -19.80
N GLN A 117 -9.44 88.48 -18.76
CA GLN A 117 -9.24 89.58 -17.81
C GLN A 117 -8.74 90.86 -18.50
N VAL A 118 -7.76 90.76 -19.40
CA VAL A 118 -7.30 91.92 -20.19
C VAL A 118 -8.44 92.52 -21.01
N VAL A 119 -9.33 91.71 -21.59
CA VAL A 119 -10.50 92.21 -22.33
C VAL A 119 -11.48 92.92 -21.39
N THR A 120 -11.69 92.42 -20.17
CA THR A 120 -12.49 93.10 -19.14
C THR A 120 -11.91 94.46 -18.80
N ASP A 121 -10.59 94.54 -18.60
CA ASP A 121 -9.89 95.78 -18.29
C ASP A 121 -10.00 96.80 -19.44
N VAL A 122 -9.89 96.34 -20.69
CA VAL A 122 -10.11 97.17 -21.89
C VAL A 122 -11.55 97.65 -21.99
N ALA A 123 -12.54 96.80 -21.71
CA ALA A 123 -13.95 97.17 -21.69
C ALA A 123 -14.23 98.23 -20.62
N ASP A 124 -13.64 98.11 -19.43
CA ASP A 124 -13.75 99.10 -18.36
C ASP A 124 -13.12 100.44 -18.73
N ALA A 125 -11.93 100.43 -19.33
CA ALA A 125 -11.29 101.63 -19.85
C ALA A 125 -12.12 102.29 -20.96
N THR A 126 -12.68 101.49 -21.87
CA THR A 126 -13.54 101.98 -22.97
C THR A 126 -14.83 102.59 -22.44
N ASN A 127 -15.46 101.97 -21.44
CA ASN A 127 -16.65 102.48 -20.78
C ASN A 127 -16.39 103.83 -20.09
N LEU A 128 -15.23 103.97 -19.43
CA LEU A 128 -14.80 105.25 -18.82
C LEU A 128 -14.51 106.33 -19.87
N LEU A 129 -13.83 105.98 -20.97
CA LEU A 129 -13.58 106.90 -22.08
C LEU A 129 -14.89 107.38 -22.73
N ALA A 130 -15.82 106.46 -22.98
CA ALA A 130 -17.13 106.76 -23.56
C ALA A 130 -17.96 107.64 -22.63
N LEU A 131 -17.92 107.40 -21.31
CA LEU A 131 -18.57 108.26 -20.33
C LEU A 131 -18.01 109.69 -20.36
N ASN A 132 -16.68 109.84 -20.40
CA ASN A 132 -16.04 111.17 -20.50
C ASN A 132 -16.42 111.87 -21.81
N ALA A 133 -16.47 111.14 -22.93
CA ALA A 133 -16.91 111.67 -24.22
C ALA A 133 -18.38 112.11 -24.22
N ALA A 134 -19.28 111.34 -23.58
CA ALA A 134 -20.69 111.69 -23.43
C ALA A 134 -20.88 112.97 -22.60
N ILE A 135 -20.10 113.12 -21.51
CA ILE A 135 -20.08 114.34 -20.68
C ILE A 135 -19.65 115.55 -21.51
N GLU A 136 -18.57 115.42 -22.28
CA GLU A 136 -18.05 116.55 -23.08
C GLU A 136 -18.97 116.88 -24.27
N ALA A 137 -19.61 115.87 -24.88
CA ALA A 137 -20.62 116.06 -25.91
C ALA A 137 -21.86 116.80 -25.39
N ALA A 138 -22.31 116.49 -24.16
CA ALA A 138 -23.39 117.24 -23.50
C ALA A 138 -22.97 118.69 -23.20
N ARG A 139 -21.69 118.91 -22.88
CA ARG A 139 -21.10 120.23 -22.62
C ARG A 139 -21.07 121.14 -23.86
N ALA A 140 -20.89 120.55 -25.04
CA ALA A 140 -20.90 121.25 -26.33
C ALA A 140 -22.31 121.62 -26.86
N GLY A 141 -23.38 121.22 -26.16
CA GLY A 141 -24.76 121.57 -26.51
C GLY A 141 -25.22 121.01 -27.87
N GLU A 142 -25.88 121.83 -28.70
CA GLU A 142 -26.40 121.42 -30.01
C GLU A 142 -25.30 120.91 -30.98
N ALA A 143 -24.07 121.42 -30.88
CA ALA A 143 -22.95 120.99 -31.73
C ALA A 143 -22.42 119.59 -31.37
N GLY A 144 -22.64 119.12 -30.13
CA GLY A 144 -22.17 117.83 -29.62
C GLY A 144 -23.16 116.68 -29.80
N ARG A 145 -24.36 116.94 -30.32
CA ARG A 145 -25.49 115.99 -30.31
C ARG A 145 -25.20 114.67 -31.04
N GLY A 146 -24.48 114.73 -32.17
CA GLY A 146 -24.04 113.52 -32.89
C GLY A 146 -22.96 112.73 -32.15
N PHE A 147 -22.05 113.40 -31.45
CA PHE A 147 -21.02 112.77 -30.63
C PHE A 147 -21.61 112.10 -29.37
N ALA A 148 -22.66 112.69 -28.79
CA ALA A 148 -23.34 112.11 -27.63
C ALA A 148 -23.94 110.73 -27.96
N VAL A 149 -24.60 110.60 -29.13
CA VAL A 149 -25.18 109.31 -29.59
C VAL A 149 -24.09 108.25 -29.78
N VAL A 150 -22.96 108.61 -30.39
CA VAL A 150 -21.83 107.69 -30.57
C VAL A 150 -21.22 107.28 -29.23
N ALA A 151 -21.06 108.24 -28.30
CA ALA A 151 -20.50 107.96 -26.98
C ALA A 151 -21.41 107.01 -26.16
N ASP A 152 -22.72 107.19 -26.21
CA ASP A 152 -23.68 106.28 -25.56
C ASP A 152 -23.66 104.88 -26.18
N GLU A 153 -23.55 104.76 -27.51
CA GLU A 153 -23.43 103.45 -28.18
C GLU A 153 -22.11 102.74 -27.83
N VAL A 154 -20.98 103.46 -27.80
CA VAL A 154 -19.68 102.90 -27.37
C VAL A 154 -19.74 102.46 -25.91
N ARG A 155 -20.41 103.23 -25.04
CA ARG A 155 -20.61 102.87 -23.64
C ARG A 155 -21.47 101.61 -23.50
N ALA A 156 -22.57 101.52 -24.26
CA ALA A 156 -23.42 100.32 -24.28
C ALA A 156 -22.65 99.09 -24.77
N LEU A 157 -21.82 99.24 -25.81
CA LEU A 157 -20.96 98.18 -26.31
C LEU A 157 -19.95 97.73 -25.25
N ALA A 158 -19.29 98.67 -24.57
CA ALA A 158 -18.34 98.35 -23.50
C ALA A 158 -18.99 97.59 -22.33
N GLN A 159 -20.21 97.97 -21.92
CA GLN A 159 -20.97 97.21 -20.92
C GLN A 159 -21.35 95.81 -21.40
N ARG A 160 -21.78 95.66 -22.67
CA ARG A 160 -22.04 94.33 -23.25
C ARG A 160 -20.78 93.46 -23.27
N THR A 161 -19.63 94.02 -23.63
CA THR A 161 -18.35 93.33 -23.57
C THR A 161 -18.01 92.89 -22.15
N LYS A 162 -18.22 93.77 -21.15
CA LYS A 162 -17.99 93.43 -19.74
C LYS A 162 -18.85 92.24 -19.29
N THR A 163 -20.14 92.26 -19.59
CA THR A 163 -21.04 91.14 -19.29
C THR A 163 -20.57 89.86 -19.98
N ALA A 164 -20.23 89.91 -21.27
CA ALA A 164 -19.72 88.74 -22.00
C ALA A 164 -18.42 88.18 -21.40
N THR A 165 -17.49 89.05 -20.97
CA THR A 165 -16.26 88.59 -20.30
C THR A 165 -16.54 87.98 -18.93
N LYS A 166 -17.55 88.47 -18.19
CA LYS A 166 -17.97 87.89 -16.92
C LYS A 166 -18.54 86.48 -17.11
N ASP A 167 -19.38 86.29 -18.13
CA ASP A 167 -19.92 84.98 -18.46
C ASP A 167 -18.81 84.02 -18.91
N ALA A 168 -17.84 84.49 -19.70
CA ALA A 168 -16.66 83.70 -20.08
C ALA A 168 -15.80 83.30 -18.87
N MET A 169 -15.61 84.19 -17.89
CA MET A 169 -14.94 83.88 -16.62
C MET A 169 -15.68 82.81 -15.83
N ALA A 170 -17.01 82.84 -15.79
CA ALA A 170 -17.80 81.81 -15.12
C ALA A 170 -17.61 80.43 -15.77
N VAL A 171 -17.65 80.35 -17.10
CA VAL A 171 -17.37 79.10 -17.84
C VAL A 171 -15.96 78.60 -17.59
N LEU A 172 -14.95 79.48 -17.57
CA LEU A 172 -13.57 79.09 -17.28
C LEU A 172 -13.39 78.57 -15.85
N ALA A 173 -14.12 79.13 -14.88
CA ALA A 173 -14.14 78.62 -13.51
C ALA A 173 -14.74 77.21 -13.44
N GLU A 174 -15.84 76.95 -14.14
CA GLU A 174 -16.44 75.61 -14.24
C GLU A 174 -15.49 74.59 -14.90
N VAL A 175 -14.80 74.98 -15.98
CA VAL A 175 -13.81 74.12 -16.63
C VAL A 175 -12.63 73.83 -15.69
N THR A 176 -12.18 74.81 -14.92
CA THR A 176 -11.11 74.66 -13.92
C THR A 176 -11.50 73.68 -12.82
N ASP A 177 -12.73 73.79 -12.30
CA ASP A 177 -13.23 72.87 -11.28
C ASP A 177 -13.34 71.43 -11.83
N SER A 178 -13.86 71.29 -13.06
CA SER A 178 -13.93 70.00 -13.75
C SER A 178 -12.55 69.37 -14.00
N THR A 179 -11.53 70.16 -14.32
CA THR A 179 -10.16 69.67 -14.47
C THR A 179 -9.58 69.21 -13.14
N HIS A 180 -9.80 69.94 -12.04
CA HIS A 180 -9.39 69.52 -10.70
C HIS A 180 -10.07 68.21 -10.24
N GLN A 181 -11.37 68.07 -10.49
CA GLN A 181 -12.10 66.82 -10.20
C GLN A 181 -11.52 65.65 -11.00
N THR A 182 -11.23 65.88 -12.29
CA THR A 182 -10.61 64.88 -13.16
C THR A 182 -9.23 64.47 -12.64
N GLN A 183 -8.41 65.42 -12.19
CA GLN A 183 -7.10 65.14 -11.60
C GLN A 183 -7.18 64.28 -10.35
N THR A 184 -8.12 64.61 -9.44
CA THR A 184 -8.36 63.81 -8.22
C THR A 184 -8.77 62.37 -8.56
N ALA A 185 -9.62 62.20 -9.58
CA ALA A 185 -10.02 60.88 -10.06
C ALA A 185 -8.85 60.09 -10.67
N LEU A 186 -7.95 60.76 -11.39
CA LEU A 186 -6.75 60.14 -11.98
C LEU A 186 -5.74 59.72 -10.91
N ASP A 187 -5.56 60.51 -9.85
CA ASP A 187 -4.69 60.13 -8.72
C ASP A 187 -5.24 58.91 -7.97
N ALA A 188 -6.56 58.86 -7.75
CA ALA A 188 -7.21 57.68 -7.19
C ALA A 188 -7.05 56.44 -8.10
N ALA A 189 -7.20 56.62 -9.41
CA ALA A 189 -6.99 55.55 -10.39
C ALA A 189 -5.54 55.02 -10.37
N ARG A 190 -4.53 55.91 -10.28
CA ARG A 190 -3.12 55.52 -10.13
C ARG A 190 -2.89 54.67 -8.88
N GLN A 191 -3.40 55.12 -7.73
CA GLN A 191 -3.26 54.39 -6.47
C GLN A 191 -3.92 53.01 -6.55
N GLN A 192 -5.09 52.91 -7.19
CA GLN A 192 -5.77 51.64 -7.37
C GLN A 192 -5.00 50.70 -8.30
N MET A 193 -4.36 51.24 -9.35
CA MET A 193 -3.50 50.45 -10.23
C MET A 193 -2.25 49.92 -9.51
N ASP A 194 -1.60 50.74 -8.69
CA ASP A 194 -0.45 50.31 -7.88
C ASP A 194 -0.85 49.16 -6.93
N GLN A 195 -2.03 49.26 -6.31
CA GLN A 195 -2.54 48.19 -5.46
C GLN A 195 -2.81 46.90 -6.24
N VAL A 196 -3.48 46.99 -7.40
CA VAL A 196 -3.74 45.84 -8.28
C VAL A 196 -2.43 45.20 -8.74
N GLN A 197 -1.39 45.98 -9.02
CA GLN A 197 -0.08 45.46 -9.40
C GLN A 197 0.58 44.68 -8.25
N GLN A 198 0.51 45.19 -7.01
CA GLN A 198 1.05 44.48 -5.83
C GLN A 198 0.30 43.18 -5.54
N GLU A 199 -1.04 43.22 -5.58
CA GLU A 199 -1.88 42.04 -5.37
C GLU A 199 -1.64 40.97 -6.45
N SER A 200 -1.52 41.39 -7.72
CA SER A 200 -1.15 40.56 -8.86
C SER A 200 0.21 39.88 -8.63
N ALA A 201 1.25 40.65 -8.29
CA ALA A 201 2.59 40.12 -8.03
C ALA A 201 2.61 39.07 -6.90
N SER A 202 1.84 39.30 -5.82
CA SER A 202 1.72 38.32 -4.73
C SER A 202 1.04 37.02 -5.17
N THR A 203 0.04 37.14 -6.05
CA THR A 203 -0.70 36.00 -6.61
C THR A 203 0.23 35.17 -7.51
N TRP A 204 1.03 35.82 -8.35
CA TRP A 204 2.01 35.15 -9.20
C TRP A 204 3.10 34.42 -8.41
N ALA A 205 3.56 35.00 -7.30
CA ALA A 205 4.51 34.33 -6.41
C ALA A 205 3.93 33.03 -5.84
N MET A 206 2.66 33.04 -5.41
CA MET A 206 1.97 31.83 -4.92
C MET A 206 1.79 30.78 -6.01
N LEU A 207 1.43 31.20 -7.24
CA LEU A 207 1.28 30.30 -8.38
C LEU A 207 2.62 29.68 -8.80
N THR A 208 3.70 30.46 -8.75
CA THR A 208 5.07 29.97 -8.97
C THR A 208 5.45 28.89 -7.95
N GLN A 209 5.14 29.11 -6.66
CA GLN A 209 5.40 28.10 -5.64
C GLN A 209 4.60 26.81 -5.89
N LEU A 210 3.34 26.94 -6.32
CA LEU A 210 2.50 25.79 -6.67
C LEU A 210 3.06 25.02 -7.88
N ARG A 211 3.56 25.73 -8.90
CA ARG A 211 4.26 25.13 -10.05
C ARG A 211 5.45 24.30 -9.58
N ASP A 212 6.32 24.88 -8.76
CA ASP A 212 7.55 24.22 -8.32
C ASP A 212 7.23 22.95 -7.50
N GLN A 213 6.19 23.01 -6.67
CA GLN A 213 5.66 21.83 -5.98
C GLN A 213 5.16 20.77 -6.96
N TRP A 214 4.44 21.16 -8.01
CA TRP A 214 3.94 20.25 -9.03
C TRP A 214 5.07 19.57 -9.82
N THR A 215 6.06 20.35 -10.25
CA THR A 215 7.25 19.84 -10.94
C THR A 215 8.03 18.84 -10.08
N ALA A 216 8.04 19.02 -8.76
CA ALA A 216 8.67 18.07 -7.84
C ALA A 216 7.90 16.73 -7.70
N VAL A 217 6.59 16.70 -7.99
CA VAL A 217 5.77 15.47 -7.95
C VAL A 217 6.03 14.56 -9.15
N VAL A 218 6.28 15.12 -10.34
CA VAL A 218 6.55 14.36 -11.57
C VAL A 218 7.59 13.23 -11.39
N PRO A 219 8.81 13.49 -10.86
CA PRO A 219 9.80 12.42 -10.67
C PRO A 219 9.42 11.42 -9.56
N LEU A 220 8.54 11.78 -8.62
CA LEU A 220 8.05 10.84 -7.60
C LEU A 220 7.13 9.79 -8.23
N VAL A 221 6.25 10.22 -9.14
CA VAL A 221 5.34 9.32 -9.86
C VAL A 221 6.12 8.40 -10.78
N ALA A 222 7.11 8.91 -11.51
CA ALA A 222 7.99 8.09 -12.35
C ALA A 222 8.70 6.98 -11.56
N ARG A 223 9.25 7.29 -10.37
CA ARG A 223 9.85 6.27 -9.49
C ARG A 223 8.83 5.27 -8.97
N SER A 224 7.60 5.72 -8.73
CA SER A 224 6.52 4.84 -8.28
C SER A 224 6.14 3.83 -9.36
N LEU A 225 6.09 4.24 -10.63
CA LEU A 225 5.85 3.35 -11.78
C LEU A 225 6.93 2.28 -11.93
N GLU A 226 8.19 2.69 -11.81
CA GLU A 226 9.31 1.74 -11.84
C GLU A 226 9.18 0.70 -10.70
N ALA A 227 8.82 1.14 -9.50
CA ALA A 227 8.63 0.25 -8.36
C ALA A 227 7.46 -0.75 -8.57
N VAL A 228 6.36 -0.30 -9.16
CA VAL A 228 5.20 -1.16 -9.50
C VAL A 228 5.59 -2.21 -10.53
N GLU A 229 6.33 -1.83 -11.57
CA GLU A 229 6.79 -2.79 -12.57
C GLU A 229 7.76 -3.82 -11.97
N GLN A 230 8.67 -3.40 -11.07
CA GLN A 230 9.54 -4.33 -10.34
C GLN A 230 8.74 -5.30 -9.46
N GLN A 231 7.71 -4.82 -8.75
CA GLN A 231 6.82 -5.67 -7.96
C GLN A 231 6.06 -6.68 -8.84
N ARG A 232 5.57 -6.25 -10.00
CA ARG A 232 4.89 -7.12 -10.97
C ARG A 232 5.81 -8.24 -11.45
N LEU A 233 7.07 -7.94 -11.78
CA LEU A 233 8.06 -8.93 -12.17
C LEU A 233 8.36 -9.92 -11.05
N ALA A 234 8.53 -9.43 -9.81
CA ALA A 234 8.75 -10.28 -8.65
C ALA A 234 7.56 -11.22 -8.37
N LEU A 235 6.32 -10.73 -8.49
CA LEU A 235 5.12 -11.54 -8.29
C LEU A 235 4.96 -12.62 -9.37
N ASN A 236 5.28 -12.32 -10.63
CA ASN A 236 5.31 -13.34 -11.68
C ASN A 236 6.32 -14.45 -11.38
N GLN A 237 7.49 -14.10 -10.81
CA GLN A 237 8.47 -15.08 -10.38
C GLN A 237 7.92 -15.95 -9.24
N VAL A 238 7.28 -15.33 -8.23
CA VAL A 238 6.63 -16.08 -7.13
C VAL A 238 5.57 -17.04 -7.67
N ALA A 239 4.72 -16.61 -8.60
CA ALA A 239 3.71 -17.48 -9.20
C ALA A 239 4.31 -18.69 -9.94
N ASN A 240 5.42 -18.48 -10.65
CA ASN A 240 6.16 -19.57 -11.30
C ASN A 240 6.77 -20.52 -10.27
N ASP A 241 7.42 -19.98 -9.22
CA ASP A 241 8.04 -20.77 -8.16
C ASP A 241 6.99 -21.60 -7.41
N LEU A 242 5.79 -21.06 -7.18
CA LEU A 242 4.66 -21.80 -6.61
C LEU A 242 4.23 -22.97 -7.48
N THR A 243 4.15 -22.79 -8.80
CA THR A 243 3.81 -23.86 -9.75
C THR A 243 4.85 -24.99 -9.72
N VAL A 244 6.14 -24.62 -9.65
CA VAL A 244 7.24 -25.58 -9.53
C VAL A 244 7.17 -26.35 -8.20
N LEU A 245 6.95 -25.64 -7.09
CA LEU A 245 6.81 -26.25 -5.77
C LEU A 245 5.59 -27.19 -5.70
N GLN A 246 4.44 -26.78 -6.25
CA GLN A 246 3.24 -27.62 -6.28
C GLN A 246 3.50 -28.93 -7.04
N THR A 247 4.19 -28.84 -8.18
CA THR A 247 4.60 -30.03 -8.96
C THR A 247 5.54 -30.93 -8.16
N ALA A 248 6.52 -30.36 -7.46
CA ALA A 248 7.46 -31.11 -6.63
C ALA A 248 6.77 -31.80 -5.43
N LEU A 249 5.81 -31.13 -4.79
CA LEU A 249 5.03 -31.71 -3.69
C LEU A 249 4.14 -32.86 -4.16
N HIS A 250 3.48 -32.73 -5.33
CA HIS A 250 2.72 -33.83 -5.92
C HIS A 250 3.62 -35.03 -6.26
N ALA A 251 4.77 -34.80 -6.91
CA ALA A 251 5.73 -35.86 -7.20
C ALA A 251 6.24 -36.55 -5.92
N SER A 252 6.45 -35.77 -4.85
CA SER A 252 6.84 -36.32 -3.54
C SER A 252 5.71 -37.15 -2.91
N SER A 253 4.45 -36.70 -3.00
CA SER A 253 3.28 -37.47 -2.56
C SER A 253 3.20 -38.82 -3.27
N ASP A 254 3.38 -38.84 -4.59
CA ASP A 254 3.37 -40.07 -5.38
C ASP A 254 4.52 -41.00 -5.03
N ALA A 255 5.72 -40.45 -4.79
CA ALA A 255 6.87 -41.22 -4.35
C ALA A 255 6.64 -41.85 -2.97
N PHE A 256 6.04 -41.11 -2.03
CA PHE A 256 5.66 -41.66 -0.73
C PHE A 256 4.62 -42.76 -0.85
N ALA A 257 3.59 -42.59 -1.68
CA ALA A 257 2.58 -43.64 -1.89
C ALA A 257 3.21 -44.95 -2.41
N LYS A 258 4.15 -44.86 -3.37
CA LYS A 258 4.89 -46.03 -3.87
C LYS A 258 5.79 -46.65 -2.80
N ALA A 259 6.50 -45.84 -2.02
CA ALA A 259 7.36 -46.33 -0.93
C ALA A 259 6.54 -47.08 0.13
N THR A 260 5.38 -46.53 0.52
CA THR A 260 4.44 -47.17 1.45
C THR A 260 3.94 -48.51 0.90
N GLN A 261 3.62 -48.58 -0.40
CA GLN A 261 3.21 -49.83 -1.04
C GLN A 261 4.32 -50.90 -0.95
N TYR A 262 5.54 -50.58 -1.38
CA TYR A 262 6.65 -51.54 -1.36
C TYR A 262 6.98 -52.04 0.06
N LEU A 263 6.94 -51.16 1.06
CA LEU A 263 7.15 -51.56 2.44
C LEU A 263 6.00 -52.43 2.96
N SER A 264 4.75 -52.13 2.59
CA SER A 264 3.60 -52.96 2.97
C SER A 264 3.74 -54.39 2.43
N GLU A 265 4.13 -54.54 1.16
CA GLU A 265 4.39 -55.83 0.53
C GLU A 265 5.50 -56.61 1.26
N SER A 266 6.59 -55.94 1.65
CA SER A 266 7.69 -56.55 2.42
C SER A 266 7.26 -57.03 3.81
N VAL A 267 6.42 -56.25 4.51
CA VAL A 267 5.91 -56.66 5.83
C VAL A 267 4.93 -57.83 5.70
N GLU A 268 4.08 -57.82 4.68
CA GLU A 268 3.11 -58.90 4.43
C GLU A 268 3.83 -60.23 4.11
N GLU A 269 4.94 -60.20 3.35
CA GLU A 269 5.81 -61.36 3.14
C GLU A 269 6.44 -61.86 4.46
N ALA A 270 6.99 -60.95 5.27
CA ALA A 270 7.58 -61.29 6.56
C ALA A 270 6.55 -61.90 7.52
N GLU A 271 5.31 -61.42 7.50
CA GLU A 271 4.21 -61.95 8.29
C GLU A 271 3.79 -63.36 7.82
N ALA A 272 3.70 -63.60 6.50
CA ALA A 272 3.41 -64.92 5.96
C ALA A 272 4.48 -65.95 6.39
N ASN A 273 5.76 -65.60 6.23
CA ASN A 273 6.89 -66.43 6.67
C ASN A 273 6.85 -66.73 8.17
N ARG A 274 6.50 -65.73 8.99
CA ARG A 274 6.33 -65.90 10.43
C ARG A 274 5.22 -66.89 10.77
N GLN A 275 4.06 -66.79 10.12
CA GLN A 275 2.93 -67.70 10.36
C GLN A 275 3.31 -69.15 10.06
N GLU A 276 4.05 -69.39 8.97
CA GLU A 276 4.56 -70.71 8.60
C GLU A 276 5.54 -71.28 9.64
N VAL A 277 6.49 -70.48 10.12
CA VAL A 277 7.47 -70.89 11.15
C VAL A 277 6.78 -71.26 12.47
N LEU A 278 5.77 -70.48 12.89
CA LEU A 278 5.00 -70.77 14.10
C LEU A 278 4.13 -72.01 13.96
N ALA A 279 3.55 -72.26 12.78
CA ALA A 279 2.77 -73.46 12.51
C ALA A 279 3.63 -74.73 12.52
N THR A 280 4.89 -74.63 12.09
CA THR A 280 5.83 -75.76 12.01
C THR A 280 6.64 -75.99 13.29
N ASN A 281 6.66 -75.04 14.24
CA ASN A 281 7.43 -75.12 15.48
C ASN A 281 6.59 -74.67 16.71
N PRO A 282 5.69 -75.51 17.23
CA PRO A 282 4.79 -75.13 18.34
C PRO A 282 5.52 -74.97 19.69
N ASP A 283 6.62 -75.69 19.93
CA ASP A 283 7.34 -75.71 21.20
C ASP A 283 8.61 -74.85 21.18
N LEU A 284 8.44 -73.53 21.02
CA LEU A 284 9.57 -72.59 21.05
C LEU A 284 10.13 -72.37 22.47
N PRO A 285 11.46 -72.33 22.64
CA PRO A 285 12.11 -71.92 23.90
C PRO A 285 11.64 -70.54 24.37
N GLY A 286 11.66 -70.29 25.68
CA GLY A 286 11.15 -69.04 26.28
C GLY A 286 11.73 -67.74 25.69
N GLY A 287 13.04 -67.71 25.42
CA GLY A 287 13.70 -66.56 24.78
C GLY A 287 13.23 -66.31 23.33
N MET A 288 12.94 -67.38 22.58
CA MET A 288 12.36 -67.25 21.23
C MET A 288 10.89 -66.80 21.28
N ARG A 289 10.12 -67.23 22.28
CA ARG A 289 8.73 -66.75 22.49
C ARG A 289 8.66 -65.26 22.76
N LEU A 290 9.59 -64.71 23.55
CA LEU A 290 9.68 -63.26 23.75
C LEU A 290 10.03 -62.53 22.44
N LYS A 291 10.98 -63.05 21.64
CA LYS A 291 11.31 -62.45 20.33
C LYS A 291 10.11 -62.44 19.38
N VAL A 292 9.31 -63.50 19.38
CA VAL A 292 8.03 -63.55 18.63
C VAL A 292 7.05 -62.49 19.14
N ALA A 293 6.87 -62.36 20.46
CA ALA A 293 5.99 -61.35 21.05
C ALA A 293 6.43 -59.91 20.74
N VAL A 294 7.74 -59.64 20.76
CA VAL A 294 8.32 -58.34 20.36
C VAL A 294 8.02 -58.05 18.89
N THR A 295 8.20 -59.03 18.00
CA THR A 295 7.88 -58.82 16.58
C THR A 295 6.39 -58.66 16.34
N ASP A 296 5.52 -59.39 17.06
CA ASP A 296 4.07 -59.21 16.96
C ASP A 296 3.65 -57.80 17.42
N HIS A 297 4.32 -57.23 18.42
CA HIS A 297 4.11 -55.83 18.81
C HIS A 297 4.62 -54.84 17.75
N ARG A 298 5.72 -55.16 17.05
CA ARG A 298 6.18 -54.37 15.89
C ARG A 298 5.18 -54.42 14.73
N LEU A 299 4.62 -55.59 14.42
CA LEU A 299 3.54 -55.72 13.43
C LEU A 299 2.30 -54.91 13.84
N TRP A 300 1.98 -54.89 15.13
CA TRP A 300 0.92 -54.02 15.65
C TRP A 300 1.21 -52.54 15.39
N ARG A 301 2.43 -52.06 15.67
CA ARG A 301 2.87 -50.69 15.33
C ARG A 301 2.75 -50.39 13.84
N TYR A 302 3.17 -51.33 12.99
CA TYR A 302 2.99 -51.22 11.53
C TYR A 302 1.53 -50.99 11.13
N HIS A 303 0.58 -51.72 11.72
CA HIS A 303 -0.84 -51.50 11.44
C HIS A 303 -1.32 -50.10 11.87
N LEU A 304 -0.78 -49.55 12.94
CA LEU A 304 -1.05 -48.16 13.33
C LEU A 304 -0.50 -47.16 12.32
N TYR A 305 0.72 -47.36 11.84
CA TYR A 305 1.31 -46.49 10.81
C TYR A 305 0.47 -46.46 9.54
N ARG A 306 -0.04 -47.61 9.10
CA ARG A 306 -0.98 -47.68 7.95
C ARG A 306 -2.25 -46.88 8.20
N ALA A 307 -2.78 -46.93 9.43
CA ALA A 307 -3.94 -46.10 9.77
C ALA A 307 -3.61 -44.60 9.82
N PHE A 308 -2.42 -44.22 10.30
CA PHE A 308 -1.96 -42.83 10.33
C PHE A 308 -1.58 -42.28 8.95
N LEU A 309 -1.29 -43.15 7.98
CA LEU A 309 -1.18 -42.83 6.56
C LEU A 309 -2.54 -42.81 5.84
N GLY A 310 -3.63 -43.16 6.53
CA GLY A 310 -4.99 -43.16 5.98
C GLY A 310 -5.39 -44.41 5.19
N GLU A 311 -4.58 -45.47 5.21
CA GLU A 311 -4.89 -46.73 4.51
C GLU A 311 -5.92 -47.59 5.24
N LYS A 312 -6.03 -47.43 6.56
CA LYS A 312 -6.94 -48.20 7.43
C LYS A 312 -7.59 -47.29 8.45
N THR A 313 -8.78 -47.68 8.90
CA THR A 313 -9.40 -47.05 10.06
C THR A 313 -8.79 -47.59 11.35
N ILE A 314 -8.56 -46.71 12.31
CA ILE A 314 -8.11 -47.05 13.66
C ILE A 314 -9.26 -46.82 14.63
N ASP A 315 -9.52 -47.79 15.50
CA ASP A 315 -10.42 -47.63 16.64
C ASP A 315 -9.59 -47.17 17.86
N PRO A 316 -9.78 -45.94 18.36
CA PRO A 316 -8.97 -45.39 19.46
C PRO A 316 -9.08 -46.21 20.74
N VAL A 317 -10.24 -46.80 21.01
CA VAL A 317 -10.47 -47.61 22.22
C VAL A 317 -9.69 -48.92 22.12
N GLN A 318 -9.71 -49.55 20.95
CA GLN A 318 -8.95 -50.79 20.73
C GLN A 318 -7.45 -50.55 20.65
N ALA A 319 -7.04 -49.43 20.04
CA ALA A 319 -5.64 -49.05 19.96
C ALA A 319 -5.04 -48.68 21.32
N GLY A 320 -5.87 -48.18 22.23
CA GLY A 320 -5.50 -47.82 23.60
C GLY A 320 -5.43 -48.97 24.59
N ASP A 321 -5.85 -50.18 24.23
CA ASP A 321 -5.88 -51.32 25.14
C ASP A 321 -4.57 -52.14 25.06
N PRO A 322 -3.68 -52.05 26.07
CA PRO A 322 -2.40 -52.77 26.06
C PRO A 322 -2.59 -54.29 26.13
N HIS A 323 -3.68 -54.80 26.67
CA HIS A 323 -3.91 -56.25 26.87
C HIS A 323 -4.37 -56.96 25.59
N ARG A 324 -4.70 -56.19 24.54
CA ARG A 324 -5.08 -56.73 23.24
C ARG A 324 -3.91 -57.00 22.31
N CYS A 325 -2.72 -56.46 22.62
CA CYS A 325 -1.52 -56.77 21.86
C CYS A 325 -0.84 -58.03 22.43
N ARG A 326 -0.18 -58.82 21.58
CA ARG A 326 0.47 -60.08 21.99
C ARG A 326 1.60 -59.88 23.01
N LEU A 327 2.29 -58.74 22.97
CA LEU A 327 3.28 -58.38 23.99
C LEU A 327 2.61 -58.15 25.35
N GLY A 328 1.48 -57.43 25.40
CA GLY A 328 0.70 -57.24 26.63
C GLY A 328 0.20 -58.57 27.19
N GLN A 329 -0.38 -59.43 26.35
CA GLN A 329 -0.80 -60.77 26.75
C GLN A 329 0.36 -61.60 27.30
N TRP A 330 1.56 -61.49 26.71
CA TRP A 330 2.75 -62.16 27.23
C TRP A 330 3.23 -61.56 28.56
N LEU A 331 3.21 -60.23 28.70
CA LEU A 331 3.57 -59.52 29.92
C LEU A 331 2.62 -59.83 31.10
N ASP A 332 1.34 -60.10 30.81
CA ASP A 332 0.35 -60.48 31.82
C ASP A 332 0.63 -61.87 32.44
N HIS A 333 1.34 -62.74 31.72
CA HIS A 333 1.62 -64.13 32.12
C HIS A 333 3.12 -64.42 32.34
N GLY A 334 4.00 -63.48 32.01
CA GLY A 334 5.44 -63.67 31.89
C GLY A 334 6.25 -62.78 32.83
N ALA A 335 7.01 -63.43 33.71
CA ALA A 335 7.99 -62.87 34.66
C ALA A 335 7.43 -62.25 35.96
N SER A 336 8.20 -62.44 37.03
CA SER A 336 7.90 -61.98 38.40
C SER A 336 8.00 -60.45 38.47
N ALA A 337 7.05 -59.82 39.16
CA ALA A 337 7.01 -58.38 39.46
C ALA A 337 8.25 -57.82 40.19
N ALA A 338 9.21 -58.67 40.56
CA ALA A 338 10.48 -58.31 41.20
C ALA A 338 11.59 -57.86 40.21
N ASP A 339 11.40 -58.00 38.89
CA ASP A 339 12.36 -57.55 37.87
C ASP A 339 12.16 -56.06 37.54
N SER A 340 13.19 -55.24 37.76
CA SER A 340 13.16 -53.80 37.46
C SER A 340 12.98 -53.49 35.96
N ILE A 341 13.42 -54.38 35.06
CA ILE A 341 13.25 -54.20 33.62
C ILE A 341 11.80 -54.45 33.21
N TYR A 342 11.15 -55.47 33.80
CA TYR A 342 9.72 -55.74 33.59
C TYR A 342 8.85 -54.52 33.96
N ALA A 343 9.10 -53.91 35.12
CA ALA A 343 8.35 -52.74 35.58
C ALA A 343 8.53 -51.53 34.64
N LEU A 344 9.71 -51.35 34.05
CA LEU A 344 9.98 -50.30 33.07
C LEU A 344 9.23 -50.55 31.75
N VAL A 345 9.31 -51.78 31.21
CA VAL A 345 8.62 -52.19 29.98
C VAL A 345 7.10 -52.01 30.12
N MET A 346 6.52 -52.46 31.24
CA MET A 346 5.08 -52.30 31.50
C MET A 346 4.63 -50.84 31.48
N ARG A 347 5.42 -49.95 32.09
CA ARG A 347 5.11 -48.51 32.12
C ARG A 347 5.18 -47.89 30.72
N GLN A 348 6.27 -48.12 30.00
CA GLN A 348 6.46 -47.58 28.64
C GLN A 348 5.38 -48.11 27.69
N HIS A 349 5.04 -49.38 27.80
CA HIS A 349 3.98 -50.02 27.00
C HIS A 349 2.60 -49.39 27.25
N GLN A 350 2.20 -49.19 28.51
CA GLN A 350 0.95 -48.52 28.85
C GLN A 350 0.90 -47.07 28.34
N GLN A 351 1.99 -46.33 28.51
CA GLN A 351 2.11 -44.94 28.01
C GLN A 351 1.99 -44.87 26.49
N PHE A 352 2.62 -45.80 25.78
CA PHE A 352 2.55 -45.88 24.32
C PHE A 352 1.12 -46.12 23.83
N HIS A 353 0.40 -47.08 24.42
CA HIS A 353 -1.00 -47.34 24.09
C HIS A 353 -1.91 -46.14 24.42
N GLN A 354 -1.71 -45.49 25.57
CA GLN A 354 -2.47 -44.29 25.95
C GLN A 354 -2.30 -43.15 24.92
N GLN A 355 -1.07 -42.85 24.51
CA GLN A 355 -0.83 -41.83 23.47
C GLN A 355 -1.35 -42.25 22.09
N THR A 356 -1.34 -43.56 21.79
CA THR A 356 -1.91 -44.09 20.55
C THR A 356 -3.41 -43.80 20.47
N ALA A 357 -4.15 -44.01 21.57
CA ALA A 357 -5.58 -43.71 21.64
C ALA A 357 -5.84 -42.21 21.49
N GLU A 358 -5.00 -41.36 22.09
CA GLU A 358 -5.11 -39.91 21.95
C GLU A 358 -4.92 -39.47 20.49
N LEU A 359 -3.84 -39.89 19.83
CA LEU A 359 -3.57 -39.58 18.43
C LEU A 359 -4.69 -40.09 17.50
N ALA A 360 -5.12 -41.34 17.69
CA ALA A 360 -6.22 -41.93 16.93
C ALA A 360 -7.53 -41.13 17.09
N GLY A 361 -7.85 -40.72 18.32
CA GLY A 361 -9.05 -39.91 18.60
C GLY A 361 -9.00 -38.53 17.96
N ARG A 362 -7.85 -37.85 18.01
CA ARG A 362 -7.64 -36.55 17.36
C ARG A 362 -7.82 -36.65 15.83
N MET A 363 -7.26 -37.70 15.22
CA MET A 363 -7.41 -37.95 13.78
C MET A 363 -8.87 -38.23 13.39
N GLN A 364 -9.60 -39.04 14.15
CA GLN A 364 -11.02 -39.29 13.90
C GLN A 364 -11.88 -38.04 14.05
N ALA A 365 -11.51 -37.14 14.97
CA ALA A 365 -12.18 -35.87 15.18
C ALA A 365 -11.87 -34.82 14.08
N GLY A 366 -11.06 -35.16 13.07
CA GLY A 366 -10.68 -34.25 11.99
C GLY A 366 -9.83 -33.07 12.45
N GLN A 367 -9.18 -33.19 13.62
CA GLN A 367 -8.27 -32.16 14.09
C GLN A 367 -7.01 -32.11 13.21
N ALA A 368 -6.39 -30.93 13.14
CA ALA A 368 -5.14 -30.77 12.41
C ALA A 368 -4.10 -31.78 12.90
N ARG A 369 -3.37 -32.38 11.96
CA ARG A 369 -2.27 -33.32 12.26
C ARG A 369 -1.22 -32.62 13.11
N ASP A 370 -1.18 -32.96 14.39
CA ASP A 370 -0.27 -32.37 15.37
C ASP A 370 1.09 -33.08 15.31
N SER A 371 2.05 -32.45 14.62
CA SER A 371 3.40 -32.98 14.46
C SER A 371 4.13 -33.19 15.79
N THR A 372 3.80 -32.42 16.84
CA THR A 372 4.43 -32.55 18.15
C THR A 372 3.91 -33.80 18.86
N ALA A 373 2.60 -34.02 18.83
CA ALA A 373 2.00 -35.22 19.40
C ALA A 373 2.48 -36.49 18.66
N LEU A 374 2.61 -36.43 17.33
CA LEU A 374 3.21 -37.52 16.54
C LEU A 374 4.67 -37.78 16.96
N ALA A 375 5.51 -36.75 17.02
CA ALA A 375 6.92 -36.91 17.37
C ALA A 375 7.12 -37.56 18.74
N ASN A 376 6.37 -37.11 19.75
CA ASN A 376 6.41 -37.69 21.10
C ASN A 376 6.00 -39.17 21.10
N TRP A 377 4.99 -39.54 20.32
CA TRP A 377 4.53 -40.92 20.22
C TRP A 377 5.55 -41.83 19.50
N LEU A 378 6.19 -41.34 18.43
CA LEU A 378 7.26 -42.07 17.74
C LEU A 378 8.45 -42.30 18.69
N GLU A 379 8.81 -41.30 19.50
CA GLU A 379 9.87 -41.41 20.51
C GLU A 379 9.57 -42.48 21.57
N LEU A 380 8.36 -42.50 22.13
CA LEU A 380 7.93 -43.56 23.06
C LEU A 380 8.04 -44.96 22.43
N GLY A 381 7.65 -45.09 21.15
CA GLY A 381 7.76 -46.35 20.42
C GLY A 381 9.21 -46.82 20.25
N ARG A 382 10.14 -45.90 19.99
CA ARG A 382 11.58 -46.18 19.90
C ARG A 382 12.16 -46.59 21.25
N ASP A 383 11.82 -45.88 22.32
CA ASP A 383 12.30 -46.16 23.68
C ASP A 383 11.81 -47.53 24.19
N LEU A 384 10.54 -47.85 23.95
CA LEU A 384 9.97 -49.16 24.28
C LEU A 384 10.68 -50.28 23.50
N SER A 385 10.90 -50.09 22.20
CA SER A 385 11.56 -51.09 21.34
C SER A 385 13.00 -51.38 21.80
N LYS A 386 13.76 -50.33 22.15
CA LYS A 386 15.12 -50.46 22.67
C LYS A 386 15.14 -51.23 24.00
N THR A 387 14.23 -50.90 24.90
CA THR A 387 14.11 -51.55 26.22
C THR A 387 13.76 -53.03 26.09
N LEU A 388 12.87 -53.38 25.16
CA LEU A 388 12.51 -54.78 24.84
C LEU A 388 13.69 -55.57 24.26
N GLU A 389 14.48 -54.97 23.37
CA GLU A 389 15.67 -55.61 22.80
C GLU A 389 16.76 -55.86 23.85
N ASP A 390 16.99 -54.88 24.73
CA ASP A 390 17.91 -55.03 25.86
C ASP A 390 17.47 -56.18 26.77
N TRP A 391 16.18 -56.25 27.08
CA TRP A 391 15.63 -57.32 27.92
C TRP A 391 15.73 -58.70 27.27
N ALA A 392 15.38 -58.83 25.99
CA ALA A 392 15.52 -60.09 25.26
C ALA A 392 16.97 -60.60 25.25
N ARG A 393 17.96 -59.69 25.12
CA ARG A 393 19.39 -60.05 25.19
C ARG A 393 19.79 -60.56 26.58
N THR A 394 19.24 -60.01 27.66
CA THR A 394 19.56 -60.49 29.02
C THR A 394 19.02 -61.89 29.29
N LEU A 395 17.83 -62.22 28.78
CA LEU A 395 17.19 -63.53 28.95
C LEU A 395 17.90 -64.63 28.16
N ASP A 396 18.37 -64.34 26.94
CA ASP A 396 19.19 -65.26 26.15
C ASP A 396 20.51 -65.61 26.88
N ARG A 397 21.17 -64.62 27.49
CA ARG A 397 22.41 -64.84 28.27
C ARG A 397 22.16 -65.69 29.52
N ALA A 398 21.03 -65.47 30.21
CA ALA A 398 20.65 -66.22 31.39
C ALA A 398 20.28 -67.69 31.09
N ALA A 399 19.79 -67.98 29.87
CA ALA A 399 19.51 -69.34 29.41
C ALA A 399 20.79 -70.12 29.04
N ILE A 400 21.80 -69.44 28.48
CA ILE A 400 23.09 -70.05 28.13
C ILE A 400 23.95 -70.34 29.37
N GLY A 401 23.85 -69.54 30.43
CA GLY A 401 24.59 -69.75 31.69
C GLY A 401 24.02 -70.82 32.64
N LYS A 402 22.93 -71.50 32.27
CA LYS A 402 22.27 -72.56 33.05
C LYS A 402 22.33 -73.95 32.39
N GLY A 403 22.95 -74.08 31.22
CA GLY A 403 23.34 -75.34 30.59
C GLY A 403 24.82 -75.58 30.77
#